data_AF-A0ABD6Y3L1-F1
#
_entry.id   AF-A0ABD6Y3L1-F1
#
_cell.length_a   1.000
_cell.length_b   1.000
_cell.length_c   1.000
_cell.angle_alpha   90.00
_cell.angle_beta   90.00
_cell.angle_gamma   90.00
#
_symmetry.space_group_name_H-M   'P 1'
#
loop_
_entity.id
_entity.type
_entity.pdbx_description
1 polymer ?
#
loop_
_entity_poly.entity_id
_entity_poly.type
_entity_poly.pdbx_seq_one_letter_code
_entity_poly.pdbx_strand_id
1 'polypeptide(L)'
;MTEELVIMRDRQAVTTSLQVAKNFGKEHKHVLESIKNLAAENSATKNMFVAGTYVNRGKEYPMFYMNRDGFSLLAMGFTGKKALQFKLKYIDAFNQMEKQLQQQKPLSLP
;
A
#
# COMPACT_ATOMS: atom_id res chain seq x y z
N MET A 1 -11.65 11.10 -9.92
CA MET A 1 -11.08 9.76 -9.74
C MET A 1 -11.17 9.43 -8.27
N THR A 2 -11.85 8.36 -7.90
CA THR A 2 -12.00 7.95 -6.50
C THR A 2 -10.62 7.73 -5.88
N GLU A 3 -10.35 8.40 -4.76
CA GLU A 3 -9.09 8.27 -4.01
C GLU A 3 -9.11 6.97 -3.20
N GLU A 4 -9.18 5.82 -3.88
CA GLU A 4 -9.25 4.50 -3.26
C GLU A 4 -7.96 4.20 -2.51
N LEU A 5 -8.04 4.04 -1.19
CA LEU A 5 -6.87 3.78 -0.32
C LEU A 5 -6.14 2.47 -0.68
N VAL A 6 -6.89 1.51 -1.20
CA VAL A 6 -6.41 0.19 -1.60
C VAL A 6 -7.02 -0.11 -2.96
N ILE A 7 -6.18 -0.56 -3.88
CA ILE A 7 -6.55 -0.94 -5.24
C ILE A 7 -6.28 -2.42 -5.44
N MET A 8 -6.96 -3.00 -6.43
CA MET A 8 -6.65 -4.35 -6.90
C MET A 8 -5.52 -4.29 -7.92
N ARG A 9 -4.47 -5.08 -7.71
CA ARG A 9 -3.41 -5.30 -8.70
C ARG A 9 -2.98 -6.76 -8.66
N ASP A 10 -2.95 -7.42 -9.81
CA ASP A 10 -2.55 -8.82 -9.94
C ASP A 10 -3.29 -9.78 -8.98
N ARG A 11 -4.61 -9.53 -8.79
CA ARG A 11 -5.47 -10.24 -7.82
C ARG A 11 -5.04 -10.11 -6.35
N GLN A 12 -4.32 -9.04 -6.02
CA GLN A 12 -3.94 -8.70 -4.66
C GLN A 12 -4.43 -7.30 -4.29
N ALA A 13 -4.88 -7.14 -3.05
CA ALA A 13 -5.18 -5.85 -2.46
C ALA A 13 -3.86 -5.13 -2.12
N VAL A 14 -3.61 -3.98 -2.74
CA VAL A 14 -2.37 -3.22 -2.55
C VAL A 14 -2.67 -1.72 -2.37
N THR A 15 -1.77 -1.01 -1.69
CA THR A 15 -1.73 0.46 -1.70
C THR A 15 -0.42 0.95 -2.31
N THR A 16 -0.34 2.25 -2.57
CA THR A 16 0.86 2.89 -3.13
C THR A 16 1.55 3.78 -2.11
N SER A 17 2.87 3.91 -2.23
CA SER A 17 3.64 4.86 -1.42
C SER A 17 3.19 6.31 -1.59
N LEU A 18 2.57 6.67 -2.71
CA LEU A 18 1.96 7.99 -2.95
C LEU A 18 0.74 8.21 -2.06
N GLN A 19 -0.17 7.24 -2.00
CA GLN A 19 -1.36 7.34 -1.15
C GLN A 19 -0.98 7.39 0.32
N VAL A 20 -0.03 6.57 0.73
CA VAL A 20 0.50 6.61 2.09
C VAL A 20 1.11 7.98 2.40
N ALA A 21 1.94 8.52 1.51
CA ALA A 21 2.52 9.86 1.68
C ALA A 21 1.44 10.93 1.85
N LYS A 22 0.46 10.95 0.95
CA LYS A 22 -0.66 11.90 0.97
C LYS A 22 -1.48 11.81 2.26
N ASN A 23 -1.88 10.61 2.63
CA ASN A 23 -2.80 10.38 3.76
C ASN A 23 -2.12 10.63 5.10
N PHE A 24 -0.85 10.25 5.24
CA PHE A 24 -0.09 10.51 6.47
C PHE A 24 0.56 11.90 6.50
N GLY A 25 0.35 12.74 5.47
CA GLY A 25 0.91 14.09 5.40
C GLY A 25 2.44 14.10 5.36
N LYS A 26 3.04 13.13 4.69
CA LYS A 26 4.50 12.94 4.58
C LYS A 26 4.96 13.25 3.17
N GLU A 27 6.19 13.73 3.04
CA GLU A 27 6.84 13.82 1.73
C GLU A 27 7.06 12.42 1.16
N HIS A 28 6.73 12.24 -0.13
CA HIS A 28 6.86 10.95 -0.80
C HIS A 28 8.29 10.41 -0.75
N LYS A 29 9.30 11.29 -0.86
CA LYS A 29 10.72 10.91 -0.76
C LYS A 29 11.05 10.17 0.54
N HIS A 30 10.51 10.63 1.68
CA HIS A 30 10.75 10.00 2.99
C HIS A 30 10.06 8.64 3.11
N VAL A 31 8.88 8.50 2.48
CA VAL A 31 8.18 7.21 2.42
C VAL A 31 8.97 6.21 1.59
N LEU A 32 9.52 6.63 0.44
CA LEU A 32 10.38 5.78 -0.39
C LEU A 32 11.64 5.33 0.36
N GLU A 33 12.28 6.22 1.10
CA GLU A 33 13.44 5.92 1.92
C GLU A 33 13.11 4.91 3.03
N SER A 34 12.01 5.14 3.75
CA SER A 34 11.55 4.21 4.80
C SER A 34 11.30 2.81 4.24
N ILE A 35 10.68 2.70 3.07
CA ILE A 35 10.43 1.40 2.41
C ILE A 35 11.75 0.73 2.03
N LYS A 36 12.72 1.48 1.48
CA LYS A 36 14.03 0.94 1.11
C LYS A 36 14.79 0.41 2.32
N ASN A 37 14.74 1.11 3.45
CA ASN A 37 15.38 0.67 4.69
C ASN A 37 14.73 -0.62 5.21
N LEU A 38 13.40 -0.67 5.28
CA LEU A 38 12.66 -1.88 5.67
C LEU A 38 12.92 -3.07 4.74
N ALA A 39 13.10 -2.81 3.44
CA ALA A 39 13.43 -3.83 2.44
C ALA A 39 14.87 -4.36 2.56
N ALA A 40 15.79 -3.53 3.04
CA ALA A 40 17.20 -3.87 3.22
C ALA A 40 17.45 -4.66 4.52
N GLU A 41 16.69 -4.35 5.58
CA GLU A 41 16.87 -4.95 6.91
C GLU A 41 16.44 -6.43 6.98
N ASN A 42 15.48 -6.85 6.16
CA ASN A 42 14.94 -8.22 6.26
C ASN A 42 14.50 -8.77 4.90
N SER A 43 15.03 -9.93 4.51
CA SER A 43 14.66 -10.61 3.26
C SER A 43 13.18 -11.00 3.18
N ALA A 44 12.50 -11.18 4.32
CA ALA A 44 11.07 -11.49 4.38
C ALA A 44 10.16 -10.35 3.90
N THR A 45 10.67 -9.11 3.84
CA THR A 45 9.90 -7.94 3.38
C THR A 45 9.94 -7.78 1.86
N LYS A 46 10.74 -8.57 1.14
CA LYS A 46 10.82 -8.52 -0.34
C LYS A 46 9.48 -8.73 -1.03
N ASN A 47 8.62 -9.57 -0.46
CA ASN A 47 7.28 -9.84 -1.01
C ASN A 47 6.23 -8.80 -0.57
N MET A 48 6.60 -7.89 0.33
CA MET A 48 5.70 -6.86 0.86
C MET A 48 5.74 -5.57 0.06
N PHE A 49 6.84 -5.31 -0.67
CA PHE A 49 7.07 -4.08 -1.42
C PHE A 49 7.49 -4.39 -2.85
N VAL A 50 6.71 -3.89 -3.83
CA VAL A 50 6.98 -4.08 -5.26
C VAL A 50 7.23 -2.72 -5.88
N ALA A 51 8.35 -2.57 -6.58
CA ALA A 51 8.69 -1.33 -7.27
C ALA A 51 7.68 -1.03 -8.40
N GLY A 52 7.47 0.26 -8.65
CA GLY A 52 6.63 0.73 -9.73
C GLY A 52 6.96 2.17 -10.10
N THR A 53 6.23 2.72 -11.06
CA THR A 53 6.37 4.11 -11.49
C THR A 53 5.01 4.79 -11.58
N TYR A 54 5.02 6.11 -11.57
CA TYR A 54 3.86 6.95 -11.87
C TYR A 54 4.31 8.14 -12.72
N VAL A 55 3.40 8.65 -13.54
CA VAL A 55 3.65 9.83 -14.36
C VAL A 55 3.22 11.09 -13.63
N ASN A 56 4.08 12.09 -13.58
CA ASN A 56 3.76 13.43 -13.11
C ASN A 56 4.40 14.46 -14.04
N ARG A 57 3.60 15.41 -14.55
CA ARG A 57 4.06 16.44 -15.51
C ARG A 57 4.86 15.87 -16.70
N GLY A 58 4.39 14.75 -17.25
CA GLY A 58 5.02 14.09 -18.40
C GLY A 58 6.34 13.37 -18.11
N LYS A 59 6.73 13.23 -16.84
CA LYS A 59 7.91 12.46 -16.43
C LYS A 59 7.52 11.29 -15.55
N GLU A 60 8.22 10.18 -15.69
CA GLU A 60 8.08 9.03 -14.79
C GLU A 60 8.86 9.22 -13.51
N TYR A 61 8.24 8.85 -12.39
CA TYR A 61 8.82 8.90 -11.06
C TYR A 61 8.63 7.54 -10.35
N PRO A 62 9.58 7.14 -9.49
CA PRO A 62 9.49 5.86 -8.79
C PRO A 62 8.42 5.89 -7.71
N MET A 63 7.75 4.76 -7.50
CA MET A 63 6.90 4.50 -6.35
C MET A 63 6.98 3.02 -5.94
N PHE A 64 6.31 2.67 -4.85
CA PHE A 64 6.15 1.28 -4.44
C PHE A 64 4.67 0.95 -4.30
N TYR A 65 4.32 -0.26 -4.71
CA TYR A 65 3.12 -0.94 -4.29
C TYR A 65 3.44 -1.75 -3.05
N MET A 66 2.51 -1.83 -2.12
CA MET A 66 2.65 -2.64 -0.92
C MET A 66 1.36 -3.34 -0.58
N ASN A 67 1.47 -4.59 -0.16
CA ASN A 67 0.35 -5.36 0.34
C ASN A 67 0.00 -4.93 1.78
N ARG A 68 -0.99 -5.60 2.38
CA ARG A 68 -1.43 -5.35 3.74
C ARG A 68 -0.29 -5.42 4.77
N ASP A 69 0.60 -6.39 4.65
CA ASP A 69 1.71 -6.59 5.59
C ASP A 69 2.77 -5.49 5.45
N GLY A 70 3.15 -5.15 4.22
CA GLY A 70 4.08 -4.05 3.94
C GLY A 70 3.56 -2.70 4.41
N PHE A 71 2.27 -2.43 4.19
CA PHE A 71 1.61 -1.26 4.75
C PHE A 71 1.65 -1.28 6.28
N SER A 72 1.31 -2.41 6.91
CA SER A 72 1.28 -2.54 8.36
C SER A 72 2.64 -2.27 8.99
N LEU A 73 3.69 -2.87 8.43
CA LEU A 73 5.08 -2.66 8.85
C LEU A 73 5.49 -1.19 8.73
N LEU A 74 5.24 -0.57 7.57
CA LEU A 74 5.54 0.84 7.35
C LEU A 74 4.77 1.76 8.30
N ALA A 75 3.49 1.47 8.53
CA ALA A 75 2.62 2.29 9.36
C ALA A 75 2.95 2.20 10.85
N MET A 76 3.64 1.16 11.34
CA MET A 76 4.09 1.06 12.74
C MET A 76 4.97 2.26 13.12
N GLY A 77 5.82 2.75 12.21
CA GLY A 77 6.65 3.94 12.43
C GLY A 77 5.88 5.28 12.41
N PHE A 78 4.58 5.27 12.09
CA PHE A 78 3.76 6.49 12.03
C PHE A 78 2.99 6.70 13.33
N THR A 79 3.19 7.84 13.98
CA THR A 79 2.59 8.19 15.28
C THR A 79 1.63 9.38 15.19
N GLY A 80 0.79 9.56 16.21
CA GLY A 80 -0.16 10.68 16.34
C GLY A 80 -1.63 10.34 16.04
N LYS A 81 -2.55 11.21 16.48
CA LYS A 81 -4.02 10.99 16.39
C LYS A 81 -4.50 10.80 14.94
N LYS A 82 -3.99 11.59 13.99
CA LYS A 82 -4.30 11.44 12.55
C LYS A 82 -3.80 10.11 12.00
N ALA A 83 -2.60 9.67 12.39
CA ALA A 83 -2.03 8.40 11.94
C ALA A 83 -2.91 7.21 12.36
N LEU A 84 -3.47 7.22 13.58
CA LEU A 84 -4.40 6.17 14.03
C LEU A 84 -5.66 6.10 13.16
N GLN A 85 -6.27 7.24 12.84
CA GLN A 85 -7.45 7.28 11.97
C GLN A 85 -7.16 6.71 10.58
N PHE A 86 -6.01 7.07 9.99
CA PHE A 86 -5.63 6.52 8.69
C PHE A 86 -5.32 5.02 8.77
N LYS A 87 -4.63 4.55 9.82
CA LYS A 87 -4.43 3.11 10.05
C LYS A 87 -5.74 2.33 10.03
N LEU A 88 -6.76 2.81 10.75
CA LEU A 88 -8.08 2.18 10.77
C LEU A 88 -8.76 2.17 9.39
N LYS A 89 -8.70 3.29 8.64
CA LYS A 89 -9.25 3.37 7.28
C LYS A 89 -8.57 2.41 6.31
N TYR A 90 -7.25 2.27 6.41
CA TYR A 90 -6.50 1.32 5.60
C TYR A 90 -6.85 -0.13 5.94
N ILE A 91 -6.97 -0.46 7.23
CA ILE A 91 -7.41 -1.80 7.67
C ILE A 91 -8.76 -2.15 7.04
N ASP A 92 -9.73 -1.24 7.11
CA ASP A 92 -11.05 -1.44 6.53
C ASP A 92 -10.98 -1.58 4.99
N ALA A 93 -10.23 -0.72 4.31
CA ALA A 93 -10.05 -0.79 2.86
C ALA A 93 -9.40 -2.11 2.40
N PHE A 94 -8.39 -2.60 3.12
CA PHE A 94 -7.79 -3.91 2.83
C PHE A 94 -8.81 -5.04 3.03
N ASN A 95 -9.54 -5.03 4.15
CA ASN A 95 -10.56 -6.06 4.43
C ASN A 95 -11.68 -6.07 3.36
N GLN A 96 -12.11 -4.90 2.88
CA GLN A 96 -13.13 -4.80 1.85
C GLN A 96 -12.63 -5.35 0.50
N MET A 97 -11.41 -4.98 0.10
CA MET A 97 -10.80 -5.47 -1.14
C MET A 97 -10.54 -6.98 -1.09
N GLU A 98 -10.08 -7.51 0.05
CA GLU A 98 -9.88 -8.94 0.27
C GLU A 98 -11.21 -9.73 0.18
N LYS A 99 -12.31 -9.19 0.74
CA LYS A 99 -13.64 -9.80 0.62
C LYS A 99 -14.11 -9.83 -0.85
N GLN A 100 -13.89 -8.76 -1.60
CA GLN A 100 -14.23 -8.72 -3.03
C GLN A 100 -13.47 -9.79 -3.81
N LEU A 101 -12.17 -9.96 -3.54
CA LEU A 101 -11.34 -11.00 -4.16
C LEU A 101 -11.82 -12.41 -3.81
N GLN A 102 -12.26 -12.65 -2.57
CA GLN A 102 -12.80 -13.95 -2.16
C GLN A 102 -14.12 -14.29 -2.85
N GLN A 103 -14.98 -13.30 -3.08
CA GLN A 103 -16.24 -13.48 -3.81
C GLN A 103 -16.04 -13.71 -5.32
N GLN A 104 -14.89 -13.32 -5.85
CA GLN A 104 -14.49 -13.54 -7.25
C GLN A 104 -13.80 -14.90 -7.49
N LYS A 105 -13.67 -15.78 -6.48
CA LYS A 105 -13.32 -17.19 -6.75
C LYS A 105 -14.35 -17.73 -7.75
N PRO A 106 -13.95 -18.30 -8.90
CA PRO A 106 -14.92 -18.92 -9.79
C PRO A 106 -15.69 -19.97 -8.99
N LEU A 107 -17.00 -20.07 -9.22
CA LEU A 107 -17.69 -21.32 -8.92
C LEU A 107 -16.82 -22.42 -9.55
N SER A 108 -16.16 -23.22 -8.72
CA SER A 108 -15.63 -24.50 -9.19
C SER A 108 -16.85 -25.24 -9.71
N LEU A 109 -16.93 -25.37 -11.04
CA LEU A 109 -17.88 -26.29 -11.66
C LEU A 109 -17.63 -27.68 -11.06
N PRO A 110 -18.69 -28.41 -10.70
CA PRO A 110 -18.58 -29.73 -10.08
C PRO A 110 -17.82 -30.73 -10.96
#